data_AF-K5X3X4-F1
#
_entry.id   AF-K5X3X4-F1
#
_cell.length_a   1.000
_cell.length_b   1.000
_cell.length_c   1.000
_cell.angle_alpha   90.00
_cell.angle_beta   90.00
_cell.angle_gamma   90.00
#
_symmetry.space_group_name_H-M   'P 1'
#
loop_
_entity.id
_entity.type
_entity.pdbx_description
1 polymer ?
#
loop_
_entity_poly.entity_id
_entity_poly.type
_entity_poly.pdbx_seq_one_letter_code
_entity_poly.pdbx_strand_id
1 'polypeptide(L)'
;MGSFKLNKRPLYYHLYRPPDAAFDYNKARALWRYALDSVLHAVRTQGRKLSWDFLKDRRHRRAEYVERFMQLDEFNGNWKDLTVRDWIDGGEAMGMLKIEMTATAADIAFYRSLARCIMLREVIHAGVTCFVCRRREGFPATRATCLECSSASNGIDGDTLDFCAEHMVCDSAYGDDENAHKPSHRIVQVRKSIPQRLIHGVVSKAQDQVQLMDSFPTHTDENDNCVMHPRCIRCNKIPEQPYWYCLECNGSTYMCMSCNVKDEKERLSRFASREDYCSAAANTMQGHKWTHSMILYQVVPEMEEPLSVEDRLSSMEENIRNLEDSIRSREDEFSEQLQRLEGMLTQLVSMLAEKRAG
;
A
#
# COMPACT_ATOMS: atom_id res chain seq x y z
N MET A 1 -10.87 -67.86 3.78
CA MET A 1 -11.64 -66.59 3.84
C MET A 1 -10.67 -65.43 3.79
N GLY A 2 -10.80 -64.51 2.83
CA GLY A 2 -9.92 -63.33 2.74
C GLY A 2 -10.38 -62.23 3.70
N SER A 3 -9.44 -61.63 4.45
CA SER A 3 -9.73 -60.46 5.27
C SER A 3 -9.66 -59.19 4.42
N PHE A 4 -10.76 -58.44 4.34
CA PHE A 4 -10.74 -57.10 3.75
C PHE A 4 -10.40 -56.06 4.82
N LYS A 5 -9.47 -55.15 4.53
CA LYS A 5 -9.20 -53.97 5.36
C LYS A 5 -9.82 -52.74 4.69
N LEU A 6 -10.82 -52.15 5.34
CA LEU A 6 -11.35 -50.84 4.95
C LEU A 6 -10.38 -49.77 5.44
N ASN A 7 -9.57 -49.25 4.52
CA ASN A 7 -8.77 -48.07 4.79
C ASN A 7 -9.65 -46.83 4.62
N LYS A 8 -9.55 -45.87 5.55
CA LYS A 8 -10.21 -44.56 5.37
C LYS A 8 -9.71 -43.96 4.07
N ARG A 9 -10.64 -43.51 3.22
CA ARG A 9 -10.33 -42.81 1.98
C ARG A 9 -9.44 -41.61 2.34
N PRO A 10 -8.24 -41.51 1.76
CA PRO A 10 -7.39 -40.35 1.97
C PRO A 10 -8.14 -39.04 1.69
N LEU A 11 -7.97 -38.04 2.57
CA LEU A 11 -8.71 -36.77 2.50
C LEU A 11 -8.49 -36.03 1.17
N TYR A 12 -7.36 -36.25 0.49
CA TYR A 12 -7.06 -35.59 -0.79
C TYR A 12 -8.05 -35.95 -1.91
N TYR A 13 -8.76 -37.07 -1.80
CA TYR A 13 -9.80 -37.43 -2.76
C TYR A 13 -11.05 -36.53 -2.70
N HIS A 14 -11.23 -35.78 -1.62
CA HIS A 14 -12.28 -34.75 -1.57
C HIS A 14 -11.86 -33.48 -2.31
N LEU A 15 -10.55 -33.23 -2.43
CA LEU A 15 -10.01 -32.02 -3.06
C LEU A 15 -10.32 -31.96 -4.56
N TYR A 16 -10.36 -33.13 -5.21
CA TYR A 16 -10.55 -33.23 -6.66
C TYR A 16 -12.00 -33.56 -7.05
N ARG A 17 -12.93 -33.62 -6.09
CA ARG A 17 -14.33 -33.94 -6.39
C ARG A 17 -14.85 -32.97 -7.46
N PRO A 18 -15.32 -33.46 -8.62
CA PRO A 18 -15.87 -32.60 -9.65
C PRO A 18 -17.08 -31.83 -9.12
N PRO A 19 -17.29 -30.58 -9.56
CA PRO A 19 -18.52 -29.84 -9.25
C PRO A 19 -19.73 -30.57 -9.82
N ASP A 20 -20.88 -30.45 -9.17
CA ASP A 20 -22.09 -31.19 -9.55
C ASP A 20 -22.53 -30.85 -10.99
N ALA A 21 -22.36 -29.59 -11.43
CA ALA A 21 -22.60 -29.19 -12.82
C ALA A 21 -21.74 -29.96 -13.85
N ALA A 22 -20.51 -30.33 -13.51
CA ALA A 22 -19.66 -31.14 -14.39
C ALA A 22 -20.11 -32.61 -14.42
N PHE A 23 -20.68 -33.09 -13.31
CA PHE A 23 -21.32 -34.40 -13.24
C PHE A 23 -22.58 -34.47 -14.11
N ASP A 24 -23.41 -33.43 -14.04
CA ASP A 24 -24.66 -33.34 -14.80
C ASP A 24 -24.39 -33.23 -16.30
N TYR A 25 -23.37 -32.47 -16.69
CA TYR A 25 -22.97 -32.34 -18.09
C TYR A 25 -22.37 -33.63 -18.66
N ASN A 26 -21.39 -34.23 -17.97
CA ASN A 26 -20.75 -35.48 -18.42
C ASN A 26 -20.08 -36.23 -17.27
N LYS A 27 -20.85 -37.08 -16.61
CA LYS A 27 -20.41 -37.91 -15.47
C LYS A 27 -19.15 -38.73 -15.75
N ALA A 28 -19.07 -39.40 -16.90
CA ALA A 28 -17.92 -40.26 -17.22
C ALA A 28 -16.62 -39.44 -17.33
N ARG A 29 -16.67 -38.32 -18.05
CA ARG A 29 -15.50 -37.43 -18.21
C ARG A 29 -15.12 -36.75 -16.88
N ALA A 30 -16.10 -36.34 -16.08
CA ALA A 30 -15.87 -35.76 -14.76
C ALA A 30 -15.18 -36.75 -13.81
N LEU A 31 -15.67 -37.99 -13.75
CA LEU A 31 -15.06 -39.06 -12.95
C LEU A 31 -13.65 -39.43 -13.44
N TRP A 32 -13.42 -39.44 -14.76
CA TRP A 32 -12.10 -39.73 -15.31
C TRP A 32 -11.08 -38.63 -14.97
N ARG A 33 -11.46 -37.35 -15.12
CA ARG A 33 -10.61 -36.22 -14.70
C ARG A 33 -10.31 -36.29 -13.21
N TYR A 34 -11.33 -36.52 -12.39
CA TYR A 34 -11.19 -36.71 -10.96
C TYR A 34 -10.18 -37.80 -10.60
N ALA A 35 -10.27 -38.96 -11.25
CA ALA A 35 -9.35 -40.07 -11.02
C ALA A 35 -7.91 -39.68 -11.40
N LEU A 36 -7.72 -39.07 -12.58
CA LEU A 36 -6.41 -38.58 -13.04
C LEU A 36 -5.81 -37.57 -12.07
N ASP A 37 -6.55 -36.53 -11.70
CA ASP A 37 -6.05 -35.46 -10.84
C ASP A 37 -5.73 -35.97 -9.43
N SER A 38 -6.58 -36.86 -8.89
CA SER A 38 -6.34 -37.50 -7.59
C SER A 38 -5.09 -38.38 -7.59
N VAL A 39 -4.87 -39.15 -8.67
CA VAL A 39 -3.69 -40.00 -8.80
C VAL A 39 -2.44 -39.16 -9.01
N LEU A 40 -2.49 -38.11 -9.85
CA LEU A 40 -1.38 -37.17 -10.02
C LEU A 40 -1.01 -36.50 -8.69
N HIS A 41 -1.99 -36.09 -7.90
CA HIS A 41 -1.75 -35.56 -6.57
C HIS A 41 -1.12 -36.59 -5.64
N ALA A 42 -1.65 -37.81 -5.60
CA ALA A 42 -1.10 -38.89 -4.78
C ALA A 42 0.35 -39.19 -5.19
N VAL A 43 0.65 -39.26 -6.48
CA VAL A 43 2.02 -39.48 -6.99
C VAL A 43 2.94 -38.32 -6.60
N ARG A 44 2.49 -37.06 -6.73
CA ARG A 44 3.29 -35.89 -6.36
C ARG A 44 3.56 -35.81 -4.85
N THR A 45 2.59 -36.20 -4.03
CA THR A 45 2.71 -36.12 -2.56
C THR A 45 3.39 -37.34 -1.93
N GLN A 46 3.10 -38.54 -2.43
CA GLN A 46 3.60 -39.81 -1.88
C GLN A 46 4.87 -40.31 -2.59
N GLY A 47 5.05 -39.95 -3.87
CA GLY A 47 6.13 -40.48 -4.72
C GLY A 47 7.53 -39.99 -4.38
N ARG A 48 7.72 -39.24 -3.28
CA ARG A 48 8.99 -38.67 -2.78
C ARG A 48 9.76 -37.77 -3.75
N LYS A 49 9.32 -37.65 -5.02
CA LYS A 49 9.90 -36.76 -6.03
C LYS A 49 9.25 -35.38 -5.91
N LEU A 50 9.86 -34.54 -5.08
CA LEU A 50 9.54 -33.11 -5.03
C LEU A 50 9.98 -32.48 -6.36
N SER A 51 9.02 -32.06 -7.18
CA SER A 51 9.33 -31.21 -8.33
C SER A 51 9.36 -29.75 -7.90
N TRP A 52 10.17 -28.94 -8.58
CA TRP A 52 10.21 -27.50 -8.37
C TRP A 52 8.84 -26.84 -8.61
N ASP A 53 8.10 -27.29 -9.62
CA ASP A 53 6.75 -26.79 -9.89
C ASP A 53 5.79 -27.05 -8.72
N PHE A 54 5.84 -28.24 -8.13
CA PHE A 54 5.02 -28.55 -6.96
C PHE A 54 5.35 -27.64 -5.77
N LEU A 55 6.64 -27.39 -5.51
CA LEU A 55 7.08 -26.49 -4.44
C LEU A 55 6.69 -25.03 -4.74
N LYS A 56 6.75 -24.60 -5.99
CA LYS A 56 6.32 -23.28 -6.45
C LYS A 56 4.82 -23.10 -6.25
N ASP A 57 4.01 -24.05 -6.69
CA ASP A 57 2.56 -24.06 -6.49
C ASP A 57 2.19 -24.04 -5.01
N ARG A 58 2.87 -24.86 -4.20
CA ARG A 58 2.66 -24.89 -2.74
C ARG A 58 3.03 -23.56 -2.09
N ARG A 59 4.13 -22.94 -2.50
CA ARG A 59 4.55 -21.60 -2.04
C ARG A 59 3.51 -20.54 -2.41
N HIS A 60 2.99 -20.58 -3.64
CA HIS A 60 1.97 -19.65 -4.11
C HIS A 60 0.67 -19.80 -3.31
N ARG A 61 0.14 -21.03 -3.16
CA ARG A 61 -1.04 -21.31 -2.31
C ARG A 61 -0.86 -20.83 -0.87
N ARG A 62 0.34 -21.02 -0.30
CA ARG A 62 0.66 -20.52 1.04
C ARG A 62 0.57 -19.01 1.12
N ALA A 63 1.20 -18.31 0.18
CA ALA A 63 1.20 -16.84 0.15
C ALA A 63 -0.23 -16.30 0.01
N GLU A 64 -1.00 -16.84 -0.94
CA GLU A 64 -2.40 -16.47 -1.14
C GLU A 64 -3.26 -16.76 0.10
N TYR A 65 -3.07 -17.92 0.76
CA TYR A 65 -3.81 -18.25 1.97
C TYR A 65 -3.51 -17.27 3.11
N VAL A 66 -2.23 -16.98 3.33
CA VAL A 66 -1.79 -16.09 4.40
C VAL A 66 -2.34 -14.68 4.17
N GLU A 67 -2.26 -14.16 2.95
CA GLU A 67 -2.79 -12.84 2.58
C GLU A 67 -4.30 -12.76 2.83
N ARG A 68 -5.08 -13.73 2.31
CA ARG A 68 -6.53 -13.79 2.51
C ARG A 68 -6.92 -13.95 3.99
N PHE A 69 -6.17 -14.76 4.74
CA PHE A 69 -6.42 -14.95 6.16
C PHE A 69 -6.22 -13.64 6.94
N MET A 70 -5.19 -12.87 6.60
CA MET A 70 -4.92 -11.57 7.23
C MET A 70 -5.98 -10.53 6.87
N GLN A 71 -6.38 -10.44 5.61
CA GLN A 71 -7.49 -9.57 5.17
C GLN A 71 -8.79 -9.89 5.91
N LEU A 72 -9.08 -11.18 6.08
CA LEU A 72 -10.26 -11.63 6.82
C LEU A 72 -10.18 -11.24 8.31
N ASP A 73 -9.01 -11.31 8.93
CA ASP A 73 -8.85 -10.88 10.32
C ASP A 73 -9.02 -9.36 10.48
N GLU A 74 -8.43 -8.59 9.56
CA GLU A 74 -8.60 -7.13 9.53
C GLU A 74 -10.07 -6.73 9.38
N PHE A 75 -10.80 -7.38 8.49
CA PHE A 75 -12.22 -7.15 8.29
C PHE A 75 -13.07 -7.47 9.53
N ASN A 76 -12.71 -8.51 10.28
CA ASN A 76 -13.41 -8.90 11.51
C ASN A 76 -13.09 -8.01 12.73
N GLY A 77 -12.36 -6.91 12.50
CA GLY A 77 -12.04 -5.90 13.51
C GLY A 77 -10.89 -6.32 14.41
N ASN A 78 -9.90 -7.05 13.86
CA ASN A 78 -8.63 -7.47 14.47
C ASN A 78 -8.77 -8.07 15.90
N TRP A 79 -8.34 -9.32 16.11
CA TRP A 79 -8.27 -9.95 17.45
C TRP A 79 -9.59 -10.42 18.09
N LYS A 80 -10.72 -10.37 17.38
CA LYS A 80 -11.88 -11.18 17.81
C LYS A 80 -11.58 -12.64 17.49
N ASP A 81 -12.01 -13.53 18.40
CA ASP A 81 -12.00 -14.97 18.10
C ASP A 81 -12.73 -15.15 16.77
N LEU A 82 -12.03 -15.66 15.75
CA LEU A 82 -12.56 -15.97 14.42
C LEU A 82 -13.55 -17.15 14.54
N THR A 83 -14.62 -16.99 15.31
CA THR A 83 -15.81 -17.83 15.27
C THR A 83 -16.61 -17.39 14.05
N VAL A 84 -16.13 -17.87 12.91
CA VAL A 84 -16.67 -17.70 11.57
C VAL A 84 -18.19 -17.89 11.54
N ARG A 85 -18.94 -16.88 11.09
CA ARG A 85 -20.02 -17.07 10.09
C ARG A 85 -20.66 -15.79 9.57
N ASP A 86 -20.49 -14.66 10.22
CA ASP A 86 -21.23 -13.48 9.84
C ASP A 86 -20.43 -12.65 8.81
N TRP A 87 -20.86 -12.77 7.55
CA TRP A 87 -20.68 -11.78 6.49
C TRP A 87 -19.26 -11.57 5.95
N ILE A 88 -18.79 -12.53 5.15
CA ILE A 88 -17.82 -12.25 4.09
C ILE A 88 -18.61 -12.23 2.79
N ASP A 89 -18.44 -11.18 1.98
CA ASP A 89 -18.91 -11.16 0.61
C ASP A 89 -18.47 -12.45 -0.12
N GLY A 90 -19.36 -13.08 -0.88
CA GLY A 90 -19.21 -14.46 -1.33
C GLY A 90 -17.92 -14.71 -2.12
N GLY A 91 -17.28 -13.67 -2.68
CA GLY A 91 -16.03 -13.79 -3.43
C GLY A 91 -14.80 -14.18 -2.59
N GLU A 92 -14.57 -13.54 -1.44
CA GLU A 92 -13.32 -13.71 -0.69
C GLU A 92 -13.29 -15.01 0.11
N ALA A 93 -14.42 -15.36 0.74
CA ALA A 93 -14.59 -16.64 1.43
C ALA A 93 -14.39 -17.83 0.48
N MET A 94 -14.87 -17.69 -0.77
CA MET A 94 -14.69 -18.73 -1.80
C MET A 94 -13.24 -18.88 -2.22
N GLY A 95 -12.46 -17.79 -2.28
CA GLY A 95 -11.02 -17.85 -2.55
C GLY A 95 -10.26 -18.64 -1.48
N MET A 96 -10.55 -18.37 -0.21
CA MET A 96 -9.91 -19.09 0.91
C MET A 96 -10.35 -20.56 0.96
N LEU A 97 -11.67 -20.83 0.81
CA LEU A 97 -12.22 -22.18 0.75
C LEU A 97 -11.61 -23.00 -0.39
N LYS A 98 -11.36 -22.40 -1.56
CA LYS A 98 -10.69 -23.07 -2.69
C LYS A 98 -9.28 -23.55 -2.33
N ILE A 99 -8.54 -22.79 -1.53
CA ILE A 99 -7.21 -23.22 -1.06
C ILE A 99 -7.36 -24.34 -0.01
N GLU A 100 -8.30 -24.23 0.92
CA GLU A 100 -8.59 -25.29 1.90
C GLU A 100 -9.04 -26.59 1.24
N MET A 101 -9.77 -26.48 0.13
CA MET A 101 -10.19 -27.59 -0.72
C MET A 101 -9.10 -28.10 -1.66
N THR A 102 -7.91 -27.50 -1.73
CA THR A 102 -6.83 -27.98 -2.62
C THR A 102 -5.51 -28.25 -1.89
N ALA A 103 -5.44 -27.94 -0.60
CA ALA A 103 -4.28 -28.18 0.25
C ALA A 103 -4.52 -29.33 1.24
N THR A 104 -3.45 -29.88 1.79
CA THR A 104 -3.57 -30.90 2.84
C THR A 104 -3.95 -30.25 4.18
N ALA A 105 -4.54 -31.02 5.10
CA ALA A 105 -4.86 -30.49 6.44
C ALA A 105 -3.62 -29.98 7.19
N ALA A 106 -2.47 -30.65 7.01
CA ALA A 106 -1.19 -30.21 7.57
C ALA A 106 -0.72 -28.88 6.96
N ASP A 107 -0.90 -28.69 5.65
CA ASP A 107 -0.59 -27.43 4.98
C ASP A 107 -1.47 -26.30 5.50
N ILE A 108 -2.78 -26.52 5.61
CA ILE A 108 -3.69 -25.50 6.14
C ILE A 108 -3.37 -25.13 7.59
N ALA A 109 -3.09 -26.12 8.44
CA ALA A 109 -2.65 -25.85 9.81
C ALA A 109 -1.36 -25.02 9.84
N PHE A 110 -0.39 -25.35 8.99
CA PHE A 110 0.85 -24.60 8.85
C PHE A 110 0.61 -23.17 8.32
N TYR A 111 -0.24 -22.98 7.31
CA TYR A 111 -0.52 -21.67 6.74
C TYR A 111 -1.25 -20.78 7.74
N ARG A 112 -2.24 -21.31 8.47
CA ARG A 112 -2.91 -20.59 9.56
C ARG A 112 -1.93 -20.20 10.67
N SER A 113 -1.07 -21.13 11.10
CA SER A 113 -0.04 -20.82 12.09
C SER A 113 0.92 -19.75 11.59
N LEU A 114 1.31 -19.78 10.32
CA LEU A 114 2.18 -18.78 9.71
C LEU A 114 1.51 -17.41 9.65
N ALA A 115 0.25 -17.34 9.21
CA ALA A 115 -0.53 -16.10 9.16
C ALA A 115 -0.64 -15.48 10.55
N ARG A 116 -1.02 -16.27 11.56
CA ARG A 116 -1.05 -15.82 12.96
C ARG A 116 0.31 -15.32 13.44
N CYS A 117 1.39 -16.05 13.15
CA CYS A 117 2.74 -15.60 13.51
C CYS A 117 3.13 -14.28 12.84
N ILE A 118 2.70 -14.03 11.60
CA ILE A 118 2.94 -12.77 10.89
C ILE A 118 2.13 -11.64 11.54
N MET A 119 0.85 -11.87 11.82
CA MET A 119 -0.03 -10.89 12.47
C MET A 119 0.43 -10.55 13.89
N LEU A 120 0.89 -11.52 14.67
CA LEU A 120 1.45 -11.30 16.00
C LEU A 120 2.74 -10.46 15.98
N ARG A 121 3.42 -10.38 14.84
CA ARG A 121 4.62 -9.54 14.64
C ARG A 121 4.27 -8.16 14.12
N GLU A 122 3.03 -7.96 13.67
CA GLU A 122 2.56 -6.67 13.21
C GLU A 122 2.48 -5.71 14.40
N VAL A 123 3.05 -4.52 14.21
CA VAL A 123 2.98 -3.47 15.22
C VAL A 123 1.58 -2.90 15.17
N ILE A 124 0.92 -2.86 16.32
CA ILE A 124 -0.39 -2.24 16.47
C ILE A 124 -0.28 -1.08 17.45
N HIS A 125 -0.77 0.07 17.01
CA HIS A 125 -0.85 1.28 17.83
C HIS A 125 -2.20 1.30 18.56
N ALA A 126 -2.36 0.40 19.54
CA ALA A 126 -3.59 0.26 20.30
C ALA A 126 -3.89 1.52 21.12
N GLY A 127 -5.17 1.91 21.16
CA GLY A 127 -5.62 3.11 21.87
C GLY A 127 -5.32 4.43 21.15
N VAL A 128 -4.81 4.38 19.92
CA VAL A 128 -4.59 5.56 19.07
C VAL A 128 -5.62 5.57 17.96
N THR A 129 -6.32 6.67 17.78
CA THR A 129 -7.31 6.85 16.72
C THR A 129 -6.71 7.64 15.57
N CYS A 130 -6.85 7.13 14.33
CA CYS A 130 -6.55 7.96 13.17
C CYS A 130 -7.57 9.10 13.07
N PHE A 131 -7.09 10.31 12.87
CA PHE A 131 -7.90 11.53 12.77
C PHE A 131 -8.96 11.46 11.67
N VAL A 132 -8.58 10.91 10.51
CA VAL A 132 -9.44 10.83 9.32
C VAL A 132 -10.43 9.68 9.40
N CYS A 133 -9.96 8.42 9.50
CA CYS A 133 -10.86 7.26 9.46
C CYS A 133 -11.46 6.87 10.81
N ARG A 134 -11.01 7.49 11.91
CA ARG A 134 -11.55 7.32 13.28
C ARG A 134 -11.63 5.87 13.78
N ARG A 135 -10.79 4.96 13.24
CA ARG A 135 -10.67 3.57 13.73
C ARG A 135 -10.23 3.59 15.19
N ARG A 136 -11.09 3.12 16.11
CA ARG A 136 -10.86 3.12 17.57
C ARG A 136 -10.01 1.97 18.08
N GLU A 137 -9.93 0.89 17.31
CA GLU A 137 -9.19 -0.33 17.67
C GLU A 137 -7.66 -0.15 17.53
N GLY A 138 -7.22 1.03 17.12
CA GLY A 138 -5.86 1.26 16.63
C GLY A 138 -5.79 1.06 15.13
N PHE A 139 -4.60 1.26 14.58
CA PHE A 139 -4.29 0.91 13.20
C PHE A 139 -2.92 0.20 13.13
N PRO A 140 -2.74 -0.69 12.15
CA PRO A 140 -1.53 -1.48 12.04
C PRO A 140 -0.35 -0.68 11.46
N ALA A 141 0.84 -1.24 11.68
CA ALA A 141 2.12 -0.92 11.07
C ALA A 141 2.76 0.41 11.47
N THR A 142 2.10 1.49 11.07
CA THR A 142 2.71 2.81 10.98
C THR A 142 1.75 3.84 11.55
N ARG A 143 2.23 4.53 12.59
CA ARG A 143 1.64 5.75 13.15
C ARG A 143 2.36 6.95 12.59
N ALA A 144 1.61 7.84 11.96
CA ALA A 144 2.06 9.14 11.51
C ALA A 144 1.51 10.19 12.46
N THR A 145 2.37 10.95 13.14
CA THR A 145 1.95 12.02 14.06
C THR A 145 2.35 13.37 13.46
N CYS A 146 1.41 14.30 13.31
CA CYS A 146 1.71 15.64 12.82
C CYS A 146 2.50 16.44 13.85
N LEU A 147 3.59 17.09 13.45
CA LEU A 147 4.48 17.83 14.34
C LEU A 147 3.97 19.23 14.65
N GLU A 148 3.18 19.82 13.76
CA GLU A 148 2.60 21.16 13.89
C GLU A 148 1.26 21.13 14.64
N CYS A 149 0.42 20.13 14.38
CA CYS A 149 -0.89 20.01 15.03
C CYS A 149 -0.84 19.35 16.41
N SER A 150 0.27 18.68 16.77
CA SER A 150 0.39 18.07 18.08
C SER A 150 0.81 19.11 19.12
N SER A 151 0.00 19.30 20.16
CA SER A 151 0.15 20.33 21.19
C SER A 151 1.23 20.01 22.24
N ALA A 152 2.38 19.50 21.81
CA ALA A 152 3.49 19.22 22.72
C ALA A 152 4.01 20.48 23.46
N SER A 153 3.72 21.67 22.94
CA SER A 153 4.23 22.96 23.44
C SER A 153 3.49 23.52 24.66
N ASN A 154 2.23 23.13 24.94
CA ASN A 154 1.41 23.82 25.94
C ASN A 154 1.33 23.14 27.31
N GLY A 155 1.99 21.99 27.50
CA GLY A 155 2.16 21.34 28.81
C GLY A 155 0.87 20.81 29.49
N ILE A 156 -0.29 20.96 28.84
CA ILE A 156 -1.60 20.49 29.31
C ILE A 156 -2.01 19.36 28.35
N ASP A 157 -2.18 18.16 28.90
CA ASP A 157 -2.59 16.89 28.29
C ASP A 157 -2.25 16.70 26.79
N GLY A 158 -1.25 15.85 26.58
CA GLY A 158 -0.59 15.57 25.32
C GLY A 158 -1.46 14.90 24.24
N ASP A 159 -2.34 15.68 23.64
CA ASP A 159 -3.06 15.28 22.44
C ASP A 159 -2.12 15.32 21.23
N THR A 160 -1.95 14.17 20.62
CA THR A 160 -1.26 14.01 19.35
C THR A 160 -2.26 13.86 18.24
N LEU A 161 -2.02 14.54 17.12
CA LEU A 161 -2.83 14.39 15.93
C LEU A 161 -2.23 13.28 15.06
N ASP A 162 -2.86 12.10 15.12
CA ASP A 162 -2.33 10.86 14.54
C ASP A 162 -3.08 10.40 13.28
N PHE A 163 -2.35 9.78 12.37
CA PHE A 163 -2.83 9.20 11.12
C PHE A 163 -2.33 7.77 10.97
N CYS A 164 -3.14 6.93 10.32
CA CYS A 164 -2.65 5.68 9.77
C CYS A 164 -1.87 5.95 8.46
N ALA A 165 -1.13 4.94 7.99
CA ALA A 165 -0.33 5.04 6.76
C ALA A 165 -1.12 5.50 5.52
N GLU A 166 -2.41 5.16 5.43
CA GLU A 166 -3.28 5.51 4.30
C GLU A 166 -3.70 6.99 4.31
N HIS A 167 -3.75 7.61 5.48
CA HIS A 167 -4.25 8.98 5.66
C HIS A 167 -3.17 10.00 6.00
N MET A 168 -1.89 9.61 6.02
CA MET A 168 -0.79 10.52 6.39
C MET A 168 -0.55 11.67 5.39
N VAL A 169 -1.15 11.63 4.20
CA VAL A 169 -1.06 12.69 3.17
C VAL A 169 -2.47 13.24 2.83
N CYS A 170 -3.45 13.01 3.70
CA CYS A 170 -4.81 13.42 3.44
C CYS A 170 -5.02 14.90 3.79
N ASP A 171 -5.56 15.66 2.86
CA ASP A 171 -6.04 17.01 3.10
C ASP A 171 -7.35 16.92 3.90
N SER A 172 -7.22 16.89 5.23
CA SER A 172 -8.34 16.78 6.15
C SER A 172 -8.49 18.10 6.89
N ALA A 173 -9.14 19.06 6.22
CA ALA A 173 -9.66 20.24 6.87
C ALA A 173 -10.79 19.81 7.82
N TYR A 174 -10.49 19.77 9.12
CA TYR A 174 -11.51 19.60 10.15
C TYR A 174 -11.54 20.86 11.00
N GLY A 175 -12.68 21.55 10.94
CA GLY A 175 -12.91 22.84 11.58
C GLY A 175 -12.53 24.01 10.68
N ASP A 176 -13.27 25.11 10.81
CA ASP A 176 -12.94 26.44 10.22
C ASP A 176 -11.74 27.11 10.93
N ASP A 177 -11.04 26.38 11.80
CA ASP A 177 -9.97 26.94 12.62
C ASP A 177 -8.64 26.98 11.85
N GLU A 178 -7.87 28.04 12.10
CA GLU A 178 -6.50 28.25 11.61
C GLU A 178 -5.54 27.09 11.95
N ASN A 179 -5.95 26.18 12.84
CA ASN A 179 -5.21 24.99 13.28
C ASN A 179 -5.54 23.71 12.50
N ALA A 180 -6.26 23.80 11.38
CA ALA A 180 -6.52 22.65 10.52
C ALA A 180 -5.21 22.02 10.03
N HIS A 181 -5.16 20.68 10.04
CA HIS A 181 -4.03 19.95 9.48
C HIS A 181 -3.94 20.21 7.98
N LYS A 182 -2.72 20.51 7.49
CA LYS A 182 -2.42 20.66 6.06
C LYS A 182 -1.48 19.56 5.60
N PRO A 183 -1.57 19.08 4.35
CA PRO A 183 -0.61 18.13 3.80
C PRO A 183 0.85 18.64 3.83
N SER A 184 1.05 19.96 3.92
CA SER A 184 2.36 20.61 4.10
C SER A 184 2.94 20.52 5.51
N HIS A 185 2.17 20.05 6.50
CA HIS A 185 2.67 19.81 7.86
C HIS A 185 3.66 18.64 7.88
N ARG A 186 4.71 18.77 8.67
CA ARG A 186 5.71 17.71 8.87
C ARG A 186 5.14 16.64 9.78
N ILE A 187 5.54 15.41 9.53
CA ILE A 187 4.97 14.24 10.20
C ILE A 187 6.11 13.37 10.70
N VAL A 188 5.99 12.85 11.92
CA VAL A 188 6.85 11.76 12.39
C VAL A 188 6.15 10.42 12.19
N GLN A 189 6.79 9.55 11.40
CA GLN A 189 6.43 8.17 11.18
C GLN A 189 7.06 7.28 12.25
N VAL A 190 6.24 6.53 12.97
CA VAL A 190 6.61 5.60 14.03
C VAL A 190 6.11 4.21 13.66
N ARG A 191 7.03 3.24 13.59
CA ARG A 191 6.76 1.86 13.16
C ARG A 191 6.94 0.82 14.26
N LYS A 192 7.14 1.28 15.49
CA LYS A 192 7.31 0.44 16.69
C LYS A 192 6.19 0.77 17.67
N SER A 193 5.79 -0.20 18.48
CA SER A 193 4.77 0.05 19.51
C SER A 193 5.38 0.94 20.58
N ILE A 194 4.94 2.20 20.63
CA ILE A 194 5.33 3.19 21.64
C ILE A 194 4.09 3.48 22.47
N PRO A 195 4.11 3.26 23.80
CA PRO A 195 3.03 3.69 24.68
C PRO A 195 2.74 5.18 24.51
N GLN A 196 1.46 5.57 24.54
CA GLN A 196 1.05 6.97 24.31
C GLN A 196 1.86 7.97 25.15
N ARG A 197 2.09 7.68 26.45
CA ARG A 197 2.89 8.55 27.33
C ARG A 197 4.33 8.82 26.87
N LEU A 198 4.90 7.97 26.02
CA LEU A 198 6.27 8.09 25.51
C LEU A 198 6.32 8.71 24.10
N ILE A 199 5.18 8.87 23.42
CA ILE A 199 5.16 9.45 22.07
C ILE A 199 5.62 10.91 22.07
N HIS A 200 5.34 11.66 23.15
CA HIS A 200 5.78 13.04 23.32
C HIS A 200 7.29 13.20 23.22
N GLY A 201 8.06 12.26 23.79
CA GLY A 201 9.52 12.30 23.67
C GLY A 201 9.99 12.12 22.22
N VAL A 202 9.25 11.35 21.41
CA VAL A 202 9.55 11.17 19.98
C VAL A 202 9.14 12.41 19.19
N VAL A 203 7.97 12.99 19.46
CA VAL A 203 7.49 14.22 18.81
C VAL A 203 8.38 15.41 19.12
N SER A 204 8.75 15.62 20.39
CA SER A 204 9.68 16.69 20.80
C SER A 204 11.04 16.53 20.13
N LYS A 205 11.62 15.32 20.14
CA LYS A 205 12.88 15.06 19.43
C LYS A 205 12.76 15.31 17.91
N ALA A 206 11.60 15.00 17.32
CA ALA A 206 11.33 15.28 15.92
C ALA A 206 11.27 16.79 15.64
N GLN A 207 10.59 17.55 16.50
CA GLN A 207 10.51 19.02 16.40
C GLN A 207 11.89 19.66 16.53
N ASP A 208 12.70 19.24 17.51
CA ASP A 208 14.07 19.75 17.70
C ASP A 208 14.94 19.48 16.45
N GLN A 209 14.81 18.27 15.89
CA GLN A 209 15.55 17.90 14.68
C GLN A 209 15.10 18.70 13.45
N VAL A 210 13.81 18.97 13.34
CA VAL A 210 13.24 19.81 12.28
C VAL A 210 13.76 21.24 12.39
N GLN A 211 13.77 21.84 13.58
CA GLN A 211 14.34 23.17 13.81
C GLN A 211 15.83 23.22 13.42
N LEU A 212 16.59 22.17 13.76
CA LEU A 212 17.98 22.05 13.35
C LEU A 212 18.09 21.97 11.81
N MET A 213 17.23 21.20 11.15
CA MET A 213 17.21 21.10 9.68
C MET A 213 16.87 22.43 9.01
N ASP A 214 15.92 23.18 9.54
CA ASP A 214 15.52 24.51 9.03
C ASP A 214 16.61 25.56 9.24
N SER A 215 17.49 25.38 10.23
CA SER A 215 18.61 26.30 10.49
C SER A 215 19.76 26.16 9.49
N PHE A 216 19.81 25.08 8.69
CA PHE A 216 20.82 24.94 7.66
C PHE A 216 20.43 25.78 6.44
N PRO A 217 21.29 26.73 6.02
CA PRO A 217 21.00 27.54 4.84
C PRO A 217 20.84 26.61 3.64
N THR A 218 19.69 26.70 2.98
CA THR A 218 19.39 26.05 1.71
C THR A 218 20.21 26.61 0.54
N HIS A 219 21.10 27.57 0.81
CA HIS A 219 22.03 28.13 -0.17
C HIS A 219 23.04 27.07 -0.62
N THR A 220 22.65 26.36 -1.68
CA THR A 220 23.57 25.69 -2.59
C THR A 220 24.32 26.76 -3.37
N ASP A 221 25.28 27.43 -2.73
CA ASP A 221 26.32 28.10 -3.50
C ASP A 221 27.04 26.99 -4.27
N GLU A 222 26.84 26.95 -5.60
CA GLU A 222 27.32 25.89 -6.50
C GLU A 222 28.85 25.67 -6.46
N ASN A 223 29.57 26.51 -5.71
CA ASN A 223 31.03 26.55 -5.67
C ASN A 223 31.64 25.84 -4.44
N ASP A 224 30.84 25.41 -3.45
CA ASP A 224 31.39 24.73 -2.27
C ASP A 224 31.39 23.20 -2.42
N ASN A 225 32.50 22.68 -2.95
CA ASN A 225 32.76 21.26 -3.23
C ASN A 225 32.72 20.33 -1.99
N CYS A 226 32.41 20.82 -0.79
CA CYS A 226 32.39 20.03 0.45
C CYS A 226 30.99 19.69 1.00
N VAL A 227 29.89 20.13 0.39
CA VAL A 227 28.55 19.80 0.89
C VAL A 227 28.19 18.36 0.50
N MET A 228 28.30 17.43 1.46
CA MET A 228 27.83 16.06 1.30
C MET A 228 26.31 16.06 1.03
N HIS A 229 25.92 15.80 -0.21
CA HIS A 229 24.51 15.77 -0.58
C HIS A 229 23.82 14.57 0.08
N PRO A 230 22.63 14.76 0.67
CA PRO A 230 21.86 13.67 1.27
C PRO A 230 21.58 12.61 0.20
N ARG A 231 21.85 11.33 0.50
CA ARG A 231 21.51 10.20 -0.38
C ARG A 231 20.51 9.28 0.28
N CYS A 232 19.55 8.81 -0.50
CA CYS A 232 18.57 7.83 -0.06
C CYS A 232 19.27 6.51 0.29
N ILE A 233 19.05 6.00 1.51
CA ILE A 233 19.65 4.76 2.01
C ILE A 233 19.32 3.51 1.19
N ARG A 234 18.25 3.56 0.38
CA ARG A 234 17.80 2.43 -0.46
C ARG A 234 18.30 2.50 -1.89
N CYS A 235 18.06 3.61 -2.58
CA CYS A 235 18.38 3.74 -4.01
C CYS A 235 19.66 4.52 -4.30
N ASN A 236 20.33 5.06 -3.27
CA ASN A 236 21.55 5.87 -3.35
C ASN A 236 21.44 7.14 -4.23
N LYS A 237 20.22 7.53 -4.60
CA LYS A 237 19.91 8.79 -5.31
C LYS A 237 19.72 9.91 -4.30
N ILE A 238 19.94 11.15 -4.72
CA ILE A 238 19.61 12.33 -3.93
C ILE A 238 18.07 12.39 -3.82
N PRO A 239 17.49 12.38 -2.61
CA PRO A 239 16.05 12.43 -2.45
C PRO A 239 15.56 13.87 -2.71
N GLU A 240 14.65 14.01 -3.67
CA GLU A 240 13.88 15.25 -3.86
C GLU A 240 12.87 15.42 -2.72
N GLN A 241 12.51 16.66 -2.41
CA GLN A 241 11.47 16.92 -1.42
C GLN A 241 10.08 16.56 -1.98
N PRO A 242 9.16 16.06 -1.13
CA PRO A 242 9.37 15.72 0.28
C PRO A 242 10.19 14.44 0.45
N TYR A 243 10.90 14.29 1.58
CA TYR A 243 11.70 13.09 1.87
C TYR A 243 11.66 12.71 3.35
N TRP A 244 12.11 11.50 3.69
CA TRP A 244 12.14 11.00 5.06
C TRP A 244 13.53 11.11 5.68
N TYR A 245 13.62 11.62 6.91
CA TYR A 245 14.83 11.67 7.73
C TYR A 245 14.73 10.73 8.93
N CYS A 246 15.72 9.89 9.18
CA CYS A 246 15.66 8.94 10.29
C CYS A 246 16.15 9.55 11.62
N LEU A 247 15.32 9.52 12.67
CA LEU A 247 15.60 10.08 14.00
C LEU A 247 16.58 9.27 14.87
N GLU A 248 16.78 8.00 14.54
CA GLU A 248 17.50 7.05 15.40
C GLU A 248 18.89 6.70 14.87
N CYS A 249 19.18 7.00 13.61
CA CYS A 249 20.51 6.73 13.05
C CYS A 249 21.47 7.83 13.48
N ASN A 250 22.70 7.45 13.83
CA ASN A 250 23.77 8.41 14.07
C ASN A 250 24.20 9.01 12.72
N GLY A 251 23.52 10.07 12.28
CA GLY A 251 23.85 10.83 11.09
C GLY A 251 22.70 11.04 10.12
N SER A 252 23.03 11.63 8.98
CA SER A 252 22.13 12.10 7.95
C SER A 252 21.58 10.93 7.10
N THR A 253 20.76 10.07 7.71
CA THR A 253 20.12 8.95 7.00
C THR A 253 18.79 9.42 6.41
N TYR A 254 18.72 9.43 5.07
CA TYR A 254 17.55 9.88 4.32
C TYR A 254 16.91 8.74 3.53
N MET A 255 15.62 8.85 3.23
CA MET A 255 14.90 7.94 2.36
C MET A 255 13.93 8.73 1.47
N CYS A 256 13.99 8.51 0.15
CA CYS A 256 13.00 9.13 -0.74
C CYS A 256 11.60 8.51 -0.56
N MET A 257 10.56 9.25 -0.95
CA MET A 257 9.16 8.81 -0.82
C MET A 257 8.91 7.46 -1.48
N SER A 258 9.41 7.25 -2.69
CA SER A 258 9.18 6.00 -3.44
C SER A 258 9.77 4.77 -2.74
N CYS A 259 10.95 4.93 -2.12
CA CYS A 259 11.56 3.86 -1.32
C CYS A 259 10.79 3.64 -0.01
N ASN A 260 10.30 4.69 0.64
CA ASN A 260 9.50 4.55 1.86
C ASN A 260 8.18 3.81 1.61
N VAL A 261 7.48 4.16 0.52
CA VAL A 261 6.25 3.47 0.09
C VAL A 261 6.52 2.00 -0.23
N LYS A 262 7.63 1.70 -0.90
CA LYS A 262 8.04 0.32 -1.17
C LYS A 262 8.34 -0.43 0.13
N ASP A 263 9.05 0.20 1.06
CA ASP A 263 9.35 -0.34 2.39
C ASP A 263 8.07 -0.66 3.18
N GLU A 264 7.04 0.20 3.11
CA GLU A 264 5.72 -0.05 3.71
C GLU A 264 4.99 -1.23 3.05
N LYS A 265 4.99 -1.31 1.71
CA LYS A 265 4.34 -2.42 0.98
C LYS A 265 5.01 -3.77 1.27
N GLU A 266 6.33 -3.79 1.44
CA GLU A 266 7.11 -5.01 1.65
C GLU A 266 7.26 -5.39 3.13
N ARG A 267 6.67 -4.64 4.06
CA ARG A 267 6.89 -4.81 5.52
C ARG A 267 6.59 -6.23 6.01
N LEU A 268 5.51 -6.86 5.55
CA LEU A 268 5.13 -8.23 5.95
C LEU A 268 6.12 -9.27 5.45
N SER A 269 6.66 -9.07 4.24
CA SER A 269 7.70 -9.94 3.67
C SER A 269 9.00 -9.87 4.48
N ARG A 270 9.32 -8.73 5.10
CA ARG A 270 10.49 -8.57 5.97
C ARG A 270 10.36 -9.33 7.28
N PHE A 271 9.16 -9.37 7.86
CA PHE A 271 8.92 -10.19 9.06
C PHE A 271 8.98 -11.70 8.79
N ALA A 272 8.81 -12.13 7.53
CA ALA A 272 8.88 -13.54 7.15
C ALA A 272 10.33 -14.06 7.04
N SER A 273 11.30 -13.16 6.83
CA SER A 273 12.72 -13.50 6.83
C SER A 273 13.21 -13.57 8.28
N ARG A 274 13.54 -14.77 8.76
CA ARG A 274 14.19 -14.97 10.07
C ARG A 274 15.56 -14.28 10.11
N GLU A 275 16.13 -14.05 8.93
CA GLU A 275 17.42 -13.41 8.73
C GLU A 275 17.38 -11.93 9.12
N ASP A 276 16.30 -11.17 8.95
CA ASP A 276 16.33 -9.73 9.29
C ASP A 276 16.46 -9.43 10.80
N TYR A 277 16.12 -10.40 11.67
CA TYR A 277 16.32 -10.26 13.13
C TYR A 277 17.76 -10.55 13.58
N CYS A 278 18.54 -11.33 12.81
CA CYS A 278 19.90 -11.73 13.18
C CYS A 278 20.99 -11.26 12.19
N SER A 279 20.62 -10.87 10.98
CA SER A 279 21.51 -10.51 9.86
C SER A 279 21.61 -9.01 9.62
N ALA A 280 21.08 -8.20 10.54
CA ALA A 280 21.37 -6.77 10.64
C ALA A 280 22.89 -6.44 10.74
N ALA A 281 23.76 -7.46 10.73
CA ALA A 281 25.20 -7.35 10.69
C ALA A 281 25.84 -7.50 9.30
N ALA A 282 25.16 -8.04 8.27
CA ALA A 282 25.89 -8.55 7.09
C ALA A 282 25.78 -7.73 5.79
N ASN A 283 24.79 -6.83 5.63
CA ASN A 283 24.68 -6.01 4.40
C ASN A 283 24.05 -4.60 4.58
N THR A 284 23.79 -4.17 5.81
CA THR A 284 23.35 -2.81 6.10
C THR A 284 24.56 -1.89 6.18
N MET A 285 24.92 -1.22 5.09
CA MET A 285 26.02 -0.23 5.07
C MET A 285 25.85 0.95 6.07
N GLN A 286 24.77 1.05 6.85
CA GLN A 286 24.62 2.11 7.88
C GLN A 286 23.73 1.77 9.08
N GLY A 287 23.38 0.50 9.33
CA GLY A 287 22.65 0.12 10.56
C GLY A 287 21.22 0.68 10.71
N HIS A 288 20.64 1.29 9.67
CA HIS A 288 19.24 1.74 9.68
C HIS A 288 18.28 0.55 9.70
N LYS A 289 17.29 0.59 10.61
CA LYS A 289 16.24 -0.43 10.73
C LYS A 289 14.89 0.16 10.32
N TRP A 290 14.03 -0.65 9.71
CA TRP A 290 12.67 -0.24 9.34
C TRP A 290 11.89 0.33 10.53
N THR A 291 12.10 -0.21 11.73
CA THR A 291 11.43 0.23 12.96
C THR A 291 11.86 1.62 13.47
N HIS A 292 12.90 2.23 12.89
CA HIS A 292 13.32 3.56 13.29
C HIS A 292 12.25 4.59 12.95
N SER A 293 12.09 5.55 13.85
CA SER A 293 11.19 6.68 13.65
C SER A 293 11.76 7.62 12.59
N MET A 294 10.92 8.11 11.68
CA MET A 294 11.32 8.95 10.55
C MET A 294 10.50 10.23 10.49
N ILE A 295 11.09 11.34 10.06
CA ILE A 295 10.40 12.62 9.85
C ILE A 295 10.17 12.80 8.37
N LEU A 296 8.95 13.09 7.95
CA LEU A 296 8.66 13.63 6.64
C LEU A 296 9.09 15.09 6.63
N TYR A 297 10.23 15.36 6.01
CA TYR A 297 10.74 16.70 5.80
C TYR A 297 10.26 17.23 4.45
N GLN A 298 9.63 18.40 4.50
CA GLN A 298 9.21 19.16 3.35
C GLN A 298 9.35 20.63 3.68
N VAL A 299 9.82 21.42 2.72
CA VAL A 299 9.78 22.87 2.85
C VAL A 299 8.31 23.24 2.89
N VAL A 300 7.89 23.78 4.03
CA VAL A 300 6.62 24.49 4.11
C VAL A 300 6.77 25.61 3.09
N PRO A 301 5.98 25.63 2.01
CA PRO A 301 6.02 26.76 1.09
C PRO A 301 5.95 27.99 1.96
N GLU A 302 6.92 28.90 1.84
CA GLU A 302 6.75 30.23 2.44
C GLU A 302 5.36 30.63 2.03
N MET A 303 4.50 30.79 3.03
CA MET A 303 3.11 31.08 2.79
C MET A 303 3.18 32.46 2.18
N GLU A 304 3.22 32.51 0.84
CA GLU A 304 3.30 33.75 0.08
C GLU A 304 2.25 34.63 0.73
N GLU A 305 2.70 35.74 1.31
CA GLU A 305 1.81 36.64 2.03
C GLU A 305 0.57 36.76 1.18
N PRO A 306 -0.62 36.40 1.73
CA PRO A 306 -1.79 36.11 0.93
C PRO A 306 -1.90 37.24 -0.08
N LEU A 307 -1.67 36.89 -1.37
CA LEU A 307 -1.61 37.86 -2.45
C LEU A 307 -2.77 38.82 -2.23
N SER A 308 -2.50 40.13 -2.33
CA SER A 308 -3.54 41.11 -2.07
C SER A 308 -4.75 40.74 -2.93
N VAL A 309 -5.95 41.07 -2.44
CA VAL A 309 -7.18 40.70 -3.16
C VAL A 309 -7.10 41.14 -4.63
N GLU A 310 -6.43 42.26 -4.89
CA GLU A 310 -6.11 42.79 -6.21
C GLU A 310 -5.20 41.86 -7.04
N ASP A 311 -4.11 41.35 -6.48
CA ASP A 311 -3.21 40.42 -7.19
C ASP A 311 -3.89 39.07 -7.49
N ARG A 312 -4.72 38.58 -6.56
CA ARG A 312 -5.55 37.37 -6.78
C ARG A 312 -6.55 37.57 -7.90
N LEU A 313 -7.21 38.74 -7.93
CA LEU A 313 -8.13 39.09 -9.01
C LEU A 313 -7.39 39.24 -10.33
N SER A 314 -6.21 39.86 -10.35
CA SER A 314 -5.39 39.99 -11.56
C SER A 314 -4.96 38.63 -12.12
N SER A 315 -4.53 37.70 -11.26
CA SER A 315 -4.20 36.33 -11.68
C SER A 315 -5.42 35.55 -12.17
N MET A 316 -6.58 35.70 -11.52
CA MET A 316 -7.84 35.11 -12.01
C MET A 316 -8.25 35.69 -13.36
N GLU A 317 -8.13 37.01 -13.56
CA GLU A 317 -8.42 37.66 -14.85
C GLU A 317 -7.49 37.16 -15.96
N GLU A 318 -6.20 36.99 -15.67
CA GLU A 318 -5.24 36.43 -16.63
C GLU A 318 -5.56 34.98 -16.97
N ASN A 319 -5.89 34.16 -15.97
CA ASN A 319 -6.32 32.77 -16.19
C ASN A 319 -7.61 32.69 -17.01
N ILE A 320 -8.56 33.61 -16.81
CA ILE A 320 -9.78 33.70 -17.61
C ILE A 320 -9.43 34.07 -19.06
N ARG A 321 -8.55 35.05 -19.29
CA ARG A 321 -8.08 35.41 -20.65
C ARG A 321 -7.41 34.23 -21.34
N ASN A 322 -6.53 33.50 -20.65
CA ASN A 322 -5.87 32.32 -21.19
C ASN A 322 -6.86 31.20 -21.54
N LEU A 323 -7.91 31.02 -20.73
CA LEU A 323 -8.98 30.07 -21.02
C LEU A 323 -9.82 30.51 -22.22
N GLU A 324 -10.16 31.79 -22.32
CA GLU A 324 -10.87 32.35 -23.48
C GLU A 324 -10.07 32.14 -24.77
N ASP A 325 -8.77 32.41 -24.75
CA ASP A 325 -7.88 32.19 -25.89
C ASP A 325 -7.79 30.70 -26.26
N SER A 326 -7.69 29.82 -25.27
CA SER A 326 -7.70 28.37 -25.50
C SER A 326 -9.03 27.87 -26.08
N ILE A 327 -10.16 28.46 -25.68
CA ILE A 327 -11.49 28.13 -26.24
C ILE A 327 -11.58 28.59 -27.69
N ARG A 328 -11.19 29.83 -27.99
CA ARG A 328 -11.17 30.35 -29.37
C ARG A 328 -10.30 29.52 -30.29
N SER A 329 -9.10 29.15 -29.83
CA SER A 329 -8.21 28.27 -30.60
C SER A 329 -8.86 26.93 -30.92
N ARG A 330 -9.62 26.35 -29.97
CA ARG A 330 -10.36 25.09 -30.22
C ARG A 330 -11.55 25.29 -31.15
N GLU A 331 -12.27 26.41 -31.05
CA GLU A 331 -13.37 26.74 -31.96
C GLU A 331 -12.89 26.91 -33.40
N ASP A 332 -11.72 27.52 -33.60
CA ASP A 332 -11.07 27.65 -34.90
C ASP A 332 -10.68 26.27 -35.46
N GLU A 333 -10.05 25.41 -34.64
CA GLU A 333 -9.72 24.04 -35.03
C GLU A 333 -10.96 23.22 -35.43
N PHE A 334 -12.05 23.34 -34.66
CA PHE A 334 -13.33 22.67 -34.99
C PHE A 334 -13.94 23.22 -36.28
N SER A 335 -13.87 24.53 -36.50
CA SER A 335 -14.37 25.17 -37.72
C SER A 335 -13.60 24.68 -38.96
N GLU A 336 -12.28 24.54 -38.87
CA GLU A 336 -11.47 23.96 -39.94
C GLU A 336 -11.83 22.49 -40.21
N GLN A 337 -12.05 21.68 -39.16
CA GLN A 337 -12.46 20.29 -39.31
C GLN A 337 -13.81 20.15 -40.01
N LEU A 338 -14.78 21.00 -39.65
CA LEU A 338 -16.10 21.04 -40.28
C LEU A 338 -16.01 21.43 -41.75
N GLN A 339 -15.20 22.44 -42.10
CA GLN A 339 -14.97 22.82 -43.51
C GLN A 339 -14.33 21.69 -44.32
N ARG A 340 -13.38 20.93 -43.75
CA ARG A 340 -12.81 19.74 -44.42
C ARG A 340 -13.85 18.65 -44.65
N LEU A 341 -14.71 18.38 -43.68
CA LEU A 341 -15.79 17.40 -43.81
C LEU A 341 -16.81 17.83 -44.86
N GLU A 342 -17.20 19.11 -44.88
CA GLU A 342 -18.10 19.68 -45.88
C GLU A 342 -17.50 19.56 -47.30
N GLY A 343 -16.20 19.82 -47.45
CA GLY A 343 -15.48 19.62 -48.70
C GLY A 343 -15.49 18.16 -49.18
N MET A 344 -15.24 17.20 -48.28
CA MET A 344 -15.31 15.76 -48.60
C MET A 344 -16.71 15.33 -49.01
N LEU A 345 -17.75 15.80 -48.30
CA LEU A 345 -19.15 15.52 -48.65
C LEU A 345 -19.50 16.09 -50.02
N THR A 346 -19.06 17.30 -50.33
CA THR A 346 -19.28 17.93 -51.64
C THR A 346 -18.64 17.13 -52.78
N GLN A 347 -17.41 16.62 -52.59
CA GLN A 347 -16.74 15.75 -53.56
C GLN A 347 -17.46 14.40 -53.76
N LEU A 348 -17.98 13.80 -52.69
CA LEU A 348 -18.76 12.57 -52.81
C LEU A 348 -20.06 12.80 -53.59
N VAL A 349 -20.73 13.93 -53.36
CA VAL A 349 -21.94 14.31 -54.11
C VAL A 349 -21.62 14.52 -55.59
N SER A 350 -20.50 15.18 -55.94
CA SER A 350 -20.12 15.38 -57.35
C SER A 350 -19.78 14.05 -58.04
N MET A 351 -19.04 13.15 -57.38
CA MET A 351 -18.74 11.81 -57.91
C MET A 351 -20.02 10.99 -58.16
N LEU A 352 -21.00 11.07 -57.26
CA LEU A 352 -22.29 10.40 -57.43
C LEU A 352 -23.12 11.00 -58.57
N ALA A 353 -23.04 12.31 -58.77
CA ALA A 353 -23.71 12.98 -59.89
C ALA A 353 -23.10 12.58 -61.25
N GLU A 354 -21.76 12.54 -61.36
CA GLU A 354 -21.05 12.09 -62.56
C GLU A 354 -21.38 10.64 -62.91
N LYS A 355 -21.38 9.74 -61.91
CA LYS A 355 -21.73 8.33 -62.09
C LYS A 355 -23.17 8.09 -62.52
N ARG A 356 -24.07 9.07 -62.29
CA ARG A 356 -25.48 8.99 -62.72
C ARG A 356 -25.70 9.53 -64.13
N ALA A 357 -24.76 10.31 -64.65
CA ALA A 357 -24.84 10.95 -65.97
C ALA A 357 -24.15 10.15 -67.10
N GLY A 358 -23.24 9.24 -66.75
CA GLY A 358 -22.65 8.25 -67.68
C GLY A 358 -23.28 6.88 -67.52
#